data_AF-A0A5C6XGD1-F1
#
_entry.id   AF-A0A5C6XGD1-F1
#
_cell.length_a   1.000
_cell.length_b   1.000
_cell.length_c   1.000
_cell.angle_alpha   90.00
_cell.angle_beta   90.00
_cell.angle_gamma   90.00
#
_symmetry.space_group_name_H-M   'P 1'
#
loop_
_entity.id
_entity.type
_entity.pdbx_description
1 polymer ?
#
loop_
_entity_poly.entity_id
_entity_poly.type
_entity_poly.pdbx_seq_one_letter_code
_entity_poly.pdbx_strand_id
1 'polypeptide(L)'
;MSNTYSCSDGSRLKKSVIDRLIVKAKAEKVRQFIDEHGYVFCEECYTSNAFKFDMSHDLSVNKCQQNGTTELAFDVNNISILCRKCHQIKDKLF
;
A
#
# COMPACT_ATOMS: atom_id res chain seq x y z
N MET A 1 16.77 13.94 -15.25
CA MET A 1 16.43 14.42 -13.89
C MET A 1 16.52 13.25 -12.92
N SER A 2 17.16 13.43 -11.77
CA SER A 2 17.25 12.39 -10.74
C SER A 2 15.89 12.32 -10.02
N ASN A 3 15.03 11.36 -10.39
CA ASN A 3 13.74 11.12 -9.73
C ASN A 3 13.97 10.49 -8.36
N THR A 4 14.46 11.30 -7.42
CA THR A 4 14.67 10.96 -6.02
C THR A 4 13.67 11.71 -5.15
N TYR A 5 13.19 11.05 -4.11
CA TYR A 5 12.20 11.59 -3.16
C TYR A 5 12.76 11.51 -1.75
N SER A 6 12.45 12.50 -0.92
CA SER A 6 12.93 12.59 0.46
C SER A 6 12.14 11.67 1.40
N CYS A 7 12.86 11.15 2.40
CA CYS A 7 12.31 10.44 3.53
C CYS A 7 12.39 11.31 4.79
N SER A 8 11.64 10.94 5.83
CA SER A 8 11.58 11.72 7.08
C SER A 8 12.92 11.81 7.82
N ASP A 9 13.82 10.86 7.58
CA ASP A 9 15.18 10.80 8.14
C ASP A 9 16.21 11.65 7.37
N GLY A 10 15.76 12.38 6.33
CA GLY A 10 16.62 13.18 5.46
C GLY A 10 17.29 12.39 4.33
N SER A 11 17.13 11.06 4.28
CA SER A 11 17.60 10.25 3.17
C SER A 11 16.77 10.47 1.91
N ARG A 12 17.29 10.01 0.77
CA ARG A 12 16.60 10.15 -0.53
C ARG A 12 16.62 8.83 -1.28
N LEU A 13 15.46 8.45 -1.81
CA LEU A 13 15.29 7.20 -2.55
C LEU A 13 14.93 7.46 -4.01
N LYS A 14 15.53 6.68 -4.92
CA LYS A 14 15.16 6.68 -6.35
C LYS A 14 13.77 6.06 -6.53
N LYS A 15 13.00 6.54 -7.51
CA LYS A 15 11.69 5.97 -7.88
C LYS A 15 11.72 4.44 -8.04
N SER A 16 12.71 3.92 -8.75
CA SER A 16 12.86 2.46 -8.96
C SER A 16 13.10 1.66 -7.68
N VAL A 17 13.71 2.27 -6.67
CA VAL A 17 13.90 1.66 -5.35
C VAL A 17 12.57 1.66 -4.59
N ILE A 18 11.85 2.79 -4.61
CA ILE A 18 10.52 2.92 -3.99
C ILE A 18 9.56 1.87 -4.57
N ASP A 19 9.51 1.74 -5.90
CA ASP A 19 8.60 0.79 -6.55
C ASP A 19 8.92 -0.67 -6.17
N ARG A 20 10.21 -1.01 -6.04
CA ARG A 20 10.64 -2.33 -5.56
C ARG A 20 10.25 -2.56 -4.09
N LEU A 21 10.37 -1.54 -3.25
CA LEU A 21 10.00 -1.62 -1.84
C LEU A 21 8.48 -1.75 -1.68
N ILE A 22 7.67 -1.05 -2.49
CA ILE A 22 6.21 -1.20 -2.50
C ILE A 22 5.80 -2.64 -2.86
N VAL A 23 6.44 -3.25 -3.86
CA VAL A 23 6.16 -4.65 -4.24
C VAL A 23 6.46 -5.58 -3.07
N LYS A 24 7.59 -5.39 -2.37
CA LYS A 24 7.93 -6.16 -1.17
C LYS A 24 6.93 -5.96 -0.04
N ALA A 25 6.55 -4.72 0.26
CA ALA A 25 5.59 -4.39 1.31
C ALA A 25 4.21 -4.98 1.03
N LYS A 26 3.74 -4.98 -0.22
CA LYS A 26 2.48 -5.63 -0.61
C LYS A 26 2.52 -7.15 -0.40
N ALA A 27 3.62 -7.80 -0.79
CA ALA A 27 3.79 -9.24 -0.55
C ALA A 27 3.86 -9.55 0.95
N GLU A 28 4.52 -8.69 1.73
CA GLU A 28 4.61 -8.81 3.17
C GLU A 28 3.26 -8.61 3.86
N LYS A 29 2.46 -7.61 3.49
CA LYS A 29 1.09 -7.41 3.99
C LYS A 29 0.25 -8.67 3.79
N VAL A 30 0.28 -9.27 2.59
CA VAL A 30 -0.48 -10.50 2.31
C VAL A 30 0.01 -11.66 3.20
N ARG A 31 1.32 -11.83 3.36
CA ARG A 31 1.89 -12.87 4.22
C ARG A 31 1.47 -12.68 5.68
N GLN A 32 1.67 -11.48 6.24
CA GLN A 32 1.28 -11.16 7.62
C GLN A 32 -0.22 -11.40 7.84
N PHE A 33 -1.05 -10.99 6.87
CA PHE A 33 -2.49 -11.16 6.94
C PHE A 33 -2.92 -12.64 6.94
N ILE A 34 -2.27 -13.48 6.13
CA ILE A 34 -2.50 -14.93 6.12
C ILE A 34 -1.97 -15.57 7.41
N ASP A 35 -0.79 -15.18 7.88
CA ASP A 35 -0.21 -15.70 9.14
C ASP A 35 -1.12 -15.38 10.33
N GLU A 36 -1.77 -14.21 10.33
CA GLU A 36 -2.67 -13.75 11.39
C GLU A 36 -4.09 -14.35 11.31
N HIS A 37 -4.68 -14.43 10.11
CA HIS A 37 -6.09 -14.79 9.96
C HIS A 37 -6.34 -16.12 9.24
N GLY A 38 -5.31 -16.74 8.69
CA GLY A 38 -5.37 -18.00 7.93
C GLY A 38 -5.76 -17.85 6.45
N TYR A 39 -6.37 -16.73 6.04
CA TYR A 39 -6.74 -16.46 4.65
C TYR A 39 -6.93 -14.96 4.38
N VAL A 40 -7.00 -14.59 3.10
CA VAL A 40 -7.19 -13.20 2.66
C VAL A 40 -8.67 -12.85 2.54
N PHE A 41 -9.06 -11.71 3.10
CA PHE A 41 -10.39 -11.11 2.96
C PHE A 41 -10.30 -9.58 2.96
N CYS A 42 -11.41 -8.93 2.61
CA CYS A 42 -11.51 -7.48 2.63
C CYS A 42 -11.47 -6.96 4.07
N GLU A 43 -10.51 -6.10 4.42
CA GLU A 43 -10.40 -5.52 5.77
C GLU A 43 -11.62 -4.65 6.15
N GLU A 44 -12.36 -4.12 5.16
CA GLU A 44 -13.51 -3.23 5.41
C GLU A 44 -14.85 -3.98 5.57
N CYS A 45 -15.10 -4.97 4.72
CA CYS A 45 -16.40 -5.65 4.68
C CYS A 45 -16.32 -7.15 4.96
N TYR A 46 -15.13 -7.66 5.31
CA TYR A 46 -14.86 -9.04 5.72
C TYR A 46 -15.21 -10.11 4.68
N THR A 47 -15.51 -9.72 3.43
CA THR A 47 -15.76 -10.69 2.37
C THR A 47 -14.47 -11.41 1.97
N SER A 48 -14.54 -12.74 1.91
CA SER A 48 -13.50 -13.62 1.38
C SER A 48 -13.80 -14.13 -0.03
N ASN A 49 -15.00 -13.88 -0.56
CA ASN A 49 -15.47 -14.40 -1.85
C ASN A 49 -15.44 -13.37 -2.99
N ALA A 50 -14.63 -12.31 -2.85
CA ALA A 50 -14.45 -11.34 -3.92
C ALA A 50 -13.69 -11.95 -5.10
N PHE A 51 -14.06 -11.57 -6.33
CA PHE A 51 -13.33 -11.97 -7.54
C PHE A 51 -11.84 -11.58 -7.49
N LYS A 52 -11.55 -10.43 -6.88
CA LYS A 52 -10.19 -9.94 -6.65
C LYS A 52 -10.12 -9.05 -5.41
N PHE A 53 -8.95 -9.04 -4.80
CA PHE A 53 -8.56 -8.07 -3.77
C PHE A 53 -7.56 -7.07 -4.35
N ASP A 54 -7.80 -5.78 -4.12
CA ASP A 54 -6.92 -4.69 -4.47
C ASP A 54 -6.16 -4.24 -3.20
N MET A 55 -4.87 -3.89 -3.33
CA MET A 55 -4.03 -3.38 -2.22
C MET A 55 -4.04 -1.85 -2.26
N SER A 56 -4.90 -1.23 -1.45
CA SER A 56 -5.07 0.23 -1.39
C SER A 56 -4.11 0.85 -0.38
N HIS A 57 -3.58 2.04 -0.70
CA HIS A 57 -2.77 2.83 0.21
C HIS A 57 -3.64 3.80 1.01
N ASP A 58 -3.47 3.85 2.34
CA ASP A 58 -4.18 4.82 3.21
C ASP A 58 -3.71 6.25 2.96
N LEU A 59 -2.39 6.45 2.96
CA LEU A 59 -1.70 7.63 2.46
C LEU A 59 -1.12 7.31 1.09
N SER A 60 -1.65 7.96 0.06
CA SER A 60 -1.25 7.68 -1.32
C SER A 60 0.25 7.87 -1.56
N VAL A 61 0.83 7.04 -2.43
CA VAL A 61 2.25 7.10 -2.79
C VAL A 61 2.68 8.52 -3.21
N ASN A 62 1.83 9.23 -3.95
CA ASN A 62 2.09 10.60 -4.36
C ASN A 62 2.17 11.56 -3.16
N LYS A 63 1.26 11.43 -2.19
CA LYS A 63 1.32 12.24 -0.96
C LYS A 63 2.57 11.94 -0.13
N CYS A 64 2.96 10.68 0.03
CA CYS A 64 4.20 10.31 0.71
C CYS A 64 5.42 10.99 0.06
N GLN A 65 5.48 10.95 -1.28
CA GLN A 65 6.55 11.56 -2.06
C GLN A 65 6.58 13.09 -1.96
N GLN A 66 5.42 13.75 -1.94
CA GLN A 66 5.30 15.20 -1.83
C GLN A 66 5.61 15.71 -0.43
N ASN A 67 5.24 14.96 0.61
CA ASN A 67 5.44 15.34 2.01
C ASN A 67 6.86 15.07 2.52
N GLY A 68 7.71 14.42 1.72
CA GLY A 68 9.03 13.98 2.18
C GLY A 68 8.97 12.83 3.19
N THR A 69 7.90 12.03 3.16
CA THR A 69 7.69 10.83 3.98
C THR A 69 7.61 9.60 3.09
N THR A 70 8.53 9.51 2.13
CA THR A 70 8.53 8.48 1.08
C THR A 70 8.53 7.05 1.64
N GLU A 71 9.13 6.85 2.80
CA GLU A 71 9.16 5.59 3.53
C GLU A 71 7.76 5.02 3.81
N LEU A 72 6.77 5.89 4.05
CA LEU A 72 5.38 5.47 4.28
C LEU A 72 4.76 4.81 3.05
N ALA A 73 5.26 5.07 1.83
CA ALA A 73 4.73 4.44 0.63
C ALA A 73 4.94 2.91 0.62
N PHE A 74 5.93 2.42 1.35
CA PHE A 74 6.26 1.00 1.50
C PHE A 74 6.19 0.53 2.96
N ASP A 75 5.48 1.26 3.82
CA ASP A 75 5.06 0.77 5.13
C ASP A 75 3.87 -0.18 4.95
N VAL A 76 3.96 -1.37 5.54
CA VAL A 76 2.89 -2.39 5.51
C VAL A 76 1.61 -1.86 6.17
N ASN A 77 1.74 -1.02 7.20
CA ASN A 77 0.60 -0.44 7.91
C ASN A 77 -0.12 0.64 7.10
N ASN A 78 0.49 1.12 6.01
CA ASN A 78 -0.13 2.05 5.08
C ASN A 78 -0.86 1.34 3.93
N ILE A 79 -1.00 0.01 3.99
CA ILE A 79 -1.61 -0.80 2.93
C ILE A 79 -2.76 -1.62 3.51
N SER A 80 -3.94 -1.49 2.90
CA SER A 80 -5.12 -2.29 3.22
C SER A 80 -5.54 -3.19 2.05
N ILE A 81 -5.93 -4.43 2.35
CA ILE A 81 -6.48 -5.42 1.43
C ILE A 81 -7.98 -5.20 1.33
N LEU A 82 -8.45 -4.75 0.16
CA LEU A 82 -9.85 -4.39 -0.06
C LEU A 82 -10.45 -5.18 -1.21
N CYS A 83 -11.73 -5.53 -1.10
CA CYS A 83 -12.49 -5.94 -2.28
C CYS A 83 -12.64 -4.74 -3.24
N ARG A 84 -12.89 -5.01 -4.53
CA ARG A 84 -12.98 -3.97 -5.55
C ARG A 84 -13.95 -2.84 -5.19
N LYS A 85 -15.11 -3.18 -4.63
CA LYS A 85 -16.14 -2.20 -4.23
C LYS A 85 -15.63 -1.26 -3.14
N CYS A 86 -15.07 -1.80 -2.05
CA CYS A 86 -14.53 -0.99 -0.96
C CYS A 86 -13.33 -0.14 -1.43
N HIS A 87 -12.48 -0.69 -2.28
CA HIS A 87 -11.38 0.06 -2.89
C HIS A 87 -11.87 1.27 -3.70
N GLN A 88 -12.89 1.09 -4.54
CA GLN A 88 -13.44 2.20 -5.33
C GLN A 88 -14.08 3.28 -4.46
N ILE A 89 -14.73 2.89 -3.36
CA ILE A 89 -15.31 3.82 -2.39
C ILE A 89 -14.20 4.65 -1.71
N LYS A 90 -13.15 3.98 -1.23
CA LYS A 90 -12.01 4.61 -0.55
C LYS A 90 -11.27 5.59 -1.48
N ASP A 91 -10.98 5.15 -2.70
CA ASP A 91 -10.20 5.93 -3.67
C ASP A 91 -11.05 6.96 -4.46
N LYS A 92 -12.36 7.05 -4.17
CA LYS A 92 -13.31 7.94 -4.87
C LYS A 92 -13.28 7.79 -6.39
N LEU A 93 -13.30 6.54 -6.86
CA LEU A 93 -13.26 6.18 -8.29
C LEU A 93 -14.67 6.09 -8.93
N PHE A 94 -15.65 6.79 -8.37
CA PHE A 94 -17.06 6.78 -8.76
C PHE A 94 -17.53 8.16 -9.23
#